data_AF-A0A5C8BCQ5-F1
#
_entry.id   AF-A0A5C8BCQ5-F1
#
_cell.length_a   1.000
_cell.length_b   1.000
_cell.length_c   1.000
_cell.angle_alpha   90.00
_cell.angle_beta   90.00
_cell.angle_gamma   90.00
#
_symmetry.space_group_name_H-M   'P 1'
#
loop_
_entity.id
_entity.type
_entity.pdbx_description
1 polymer ?
#
loop_
_entity_poly.entity_id
_entity_poly.type
_entity_poly.pdbx_seq_one_letter_code
_entity_poly.pdbx_strand_id
1 'polypeptide(L)'
;MNIQKFIIVSGITLLLSACNNKNAHEAVRINPELIGMWSDDAGCNLTLLQMNQELILDSFNNAQGVSKSKIKLNIRKDSVMTRIIASDPTNNWSAIFSEGLIMVDNNLCKRALHKVDSK
;
A
#
# COMPACT_ATOMS: atom_id res chain seq x y z
N MET A 1 -20.93 1.60 -62.69
CA MET A 1 -20.93 2.56 -61.56
C MET A 1 -20.65 1.76 -60.29
N ASN A 2 -19.47 1.93 -59.70
CA ASN A 2 -18.83 1.01 -58.76
C ASN A 2 -19.40 1.11 -57.33
N ILE A 3 -20.26 0.16 -56.96
CA ILE A 3 -20.91 0.06 -55.62
C ILE A 3 -19.96 -0.54 -54.56
N GLN A 4 -18.78 -1.02 -54.93
CA GLN A 4 -17.85 -1.69 -54.01
C GLN A 4 -17.07 -0.78 -53.04
N LYS A 5 -17.17 0.55 -53.14
CA LYS A 5 -16.35 1.46 -52.32
C LYS A 5 -16.99 1.93 -51.01
N PHE A 6 -18.27 1.65 -50.77
CA PHE A 6 -18.97 2.21 -49.60
C PHE A 6 -18.99 1.33 -48.35
N ILE A 7 -18.55 0.07 -48.42
CA ILE A 7 -18.66 -0.87 -47.28
C ILE A 7 -17.44 -0.82 -46.34
N ILE A 8 -16.31 -0.29 -46.78
CA ILE A 8 -15.05 -0.35 -46.00
C ILE A 8 -14.96 0.74 -44.92
N VAL A 9 -15.75 1.82 -45.01
CA VAL A 9 -15.64 2.95 -44.07
C VAL A 9 -16.48 2.76 -42.80
N SER A 10 -17.45 1.84 -42.77
CA SER A 10 -18.35 1.66 -41.61
C SER A 10 -17.85 0.68 -40.55
N GLY A 11 -16.75 -0.05 -40.78
CA GLY A 11 -16.24 -1.05 -39.83
C GLY A 11 -15.21 -0.52 -38.83
N ILE A 12 -14.62 0.66 -39.09
CA ILE A 12 -13.48 1.16 -38.29
C ILE A 12 -13.95 1.98 -37.08
N THR A 13 -15.19 2.50 -37.08
CA THR A 13 -15.70 3.34 -35.98
C THR A 13 -16.16 2.56 -34.74
N LEU A 14 -16.31 1.23 -34.81
CA LEU A 14 -16.68 0.40 -33.66
C LEU A 14 -15.49 -0.08 -32.81
N LEU A 15 -14.25 0.16 -33.23
CA LEU A 15 -13.04 -0.26 -32.51
C LEU A 15 -12.46 0.81 -31.56
N LEU A 16 -12.98 2.04 -31.57
CA LEU A 16 -12.43 3.14 -30.75
C LEU A 16 -13.11 3.32 -29.39
N SER A 17 -14.20 2.61 -29.10
CA SER A 17 -14.94 2.74 -27.83
C SER A 17 -14.39 1.86 -26.69
N ALA A 18 -13.46 0.94 -26.97
CA ALA A 18 -12.99 -0.05 -25.99
C ALA A 18 -11.75 0.38 -25.17
N CYS A 19 -11.16 1.53 -25.46
CA CYS A 19 -9.96 2.01 -24.76
C CYS A 19 -10.24 3.27 -23.94
N ASN A 20 -11.17 3.22 -22.97
CA ASN A 20 -11.32 4.34 -22.05
C ASN A 20 -11.63 3.94 -20.60
N ASN A 21 -11.03 2.85 -20.12
CA ASN A 21 -11.03 2.54 -18.69
C ASN A 21 -9.61 2.35 -18.16
N LYS A 22 -8.76 3.39 -18.28
CA LYS A 22 -7.44 3.44 -17.61
C LYS A 22 -7.53 3.95 -16.16
N ASN A 23 -8.73 4.32 -15.69
CA ASN A 23 -8.95 4.93 -14.38
C ASN A 23 -9.96 4.16 -13.53
N ALA A 24 -10.15 2.86 -13.75
CA ALA A 24 -10.62 2.02 -12.68
C ALA A 24 -9.49 1.98 -11.65
N HIS A 25 -9.51 2.92 -10.70
CA HIS A 25 -8.71 2.83 -9.47
C HIS A 25 -9.08 1.48 -8.85
N GLU A 26 -8.27 0.47 -9.13
CA GLU A 26 -8.31 -0.77 -8.37
C GLU A 26 -8.15 -0.36 -6.91
N ALA A 27 -9.22 -0.54 -6.13
CA ALA A 27 -9.15 -0.31 -4.70
C ALA A 27 -8.07 -1.24 -4.17
N VAL A 28 -6.92 -0.67 -3.78
CA VAL A 28 -5.80 -1.44 -3.25
C VAL A 28 -6.30 -2.12 -1.98
N ARG A 29 -6.55 -3.43 -2.08
CA ARG A 29 -7.06 -4.21 -0.95
C ARG A 29 -5.96 -4.33 0.09
N ILE A 30 -6.16 -3.69 1.24
CA ILE A 30 -5.26 -3.79 2.39
C ILE A 30 -5.25 -5.25 2.86
N ASN A 31 -4.06 -5.83 3.03
CA ASN A 31 -3.92 -7.16 3.64
C ASN A 31 -4.36 -7.06 5.12
N PRO A 32 -5.42 -7.76 5.55
CA PRO A 32 -5.88 -7.71 6.94
C PRO A 32 -4.82 -8.16 7.95
N GLU A 33 -3.87 -9.00 7.54
CA GLU A 33 -2.76 -9.43 8.41
C GLU A 33 -1.86 -8.26 8.84
N LEU A 34 -1.82 -7.15 8.09
CA LEU A 34 -1.07 -5.96 8.47
C LEU A 34 -1.66 -5.28 9.71
N ILE A 35 -2.97 -5.37 9.91
CA ILE A 35 -3.70 -4.55 10.88
C ILE A 35 -3.50 -5.09 12.29
N GLY A 36 -3.06 -4.24 13.22
CA GLY A 36 -2.83 -4.59 14.62
C GLY A 36 -1.54 -4.01 15.16
N MET A 37 -1.16 -4.52 16.33
CA MET A 37 0.06 -4.11 17.02
C MET A 37 1.24 -5.00 16.63
N TRP A 38 2.41 -4.38 16.52
CA TRP A 38 3.66 -5.00 16.14
C TRP A 38 4.76 -4.52 17.05
N SER A 39 5.62 -5.41 17.51
CA SER A 39 6.76 -5.04 18.36
C SER A 39 7.96 -5.96 18.20
N ASP A 40 9.12 -5.48 18.64
CA ASP A 40 10.27 -6.30 18.95
C ASP A 40 10.62 -6.22 20.44
N ASP A 41 11.54 -7.07 20.88
CA ASP A 41 12.12 -7.07 22.23
C ASP A 41 13.17 -5.97 22.43
N ALA A 42 13.53 -5.24 21.36
CA ALA A 42 14.48 -4.14 21.38
C ALA A 42 13.82 -2.78 21.65
N GLY A 43 12.50 -2.75 21.90
CA GLY A 43 11.75 -1.56 22.28
C GLY A 43 11.14 -0.78 21.10
N CYS A 44 11.10 -1.36 19.90
CA CYS A 44 10.37 -0.80 18.77
C CYS A 44 8.93 -1.35 18.75
N ASN A 45 7.95 -0.48 18.58
CA ASN A 45 6.54 -0.86 18.46
C ASN A 45 5.77 0.05 17.51
N LEU A 46 4.72 -0.50 16.88
CA LEU A 46 3.78 0.26 16.08
C LEU A 46 2.40 -0.37 16.07
N THR A 47 1.41 0.44 15.70
CA THR A 47 0.04 0.01 15.48
C THR A 47 -0.41 0.45 14.10
N LEU A 48 -0.86 -0.51 13.29
CA LEU A 48 -1.50 -0.26 12.00
C LEU A 48 -3.00 -0.46 12.11
N LEU A 49 -3.78 0.50 11.64
CA LEU A 49 -5.23 0.45 11.60
C LEU A 49 -5.74 0.66 10.18
N GLN A 50 -6.91 0.10 9.89
CA GLN A 50 -7.66 0.40 8.68
C GLN A 50 -8.80 1.37 9.03
N MET A 51 -8.83 2.53 8.37
CA MET A 51 -9.89 3.53 8.52
C MET A 51 -10.38 3.94 7.14
N ASN A 52 -11.68 3.79 6.84
CA ASN A 52 -12.26 4.18 5.55
C ASN A 52 -11.49 3.62 4.33
N GLN A 53 -11.07 2.36 4.39
CA GLN A 53 -10.23 1.70 3.36
C GLN A 53 -8.80 2.24 3.22
N GLU A 54 -8.35 3.09 4.13
CA GLU A 54 -6.99 3.61 4.19
C GLU A 54 -6.19 2.93 5.30
N LEU A 55 -4.91 2.71 5.07
CA LEU A 55 -3.99 2.20 6.08
C LEU A 55 -3.40 3.38 6.86
N ILE A 56 -3.50 3.33 8.18
CA ILE A 56 -3.03 4.39 9.07
C ILE A 56 -1.98 3.80 10.02
N LEU A 57 -0.82 4.47 10.12
CA LEU A 57 0.08 4.30 11.25
C LEU A 57 -0.51 5.07 12.43
N ASP A 58 -1.20 4.35 13.31
CA ASP A 58 -1.87 4.95 14.45
C ASP A 58 -0.83 5.46 15.47
N SER A 59 0.15 4.61 15.78
CA SER A 59 1.28 4.92 16.63
C SER A 59 2.54 4.19 16.16
N PHE A 60 3.68 4.82 16.41
CA PHE A 60 5.01 4.24 16.26
C PHE A 60 5.91 4.84 17.33
N ASN A 61 6.66 3.99 18.03
CA ASN A 61 7.69 4.40 18.97
C ASN A 61 8.92 3.49 18.83
N ASN A 62 10.11 4.03 19.08
CA ASN A 62 11.33 3.24 19.15
C ASN A 62 12.17 3.53 20.39
N ALA A 63 13.18 2.69 20.62
CA ALA A 63 14.11 2.83 21.74
C ALA A 63 14.99 4.08 21.68
N GLN A 64 15.01 4.82 20.57
CA GLN A 64 15.74 6.08 20.42
C GLN A 64 14.89 7.30 20.83
N GLY A 65 13.62 7.08 21.22
CA GLY A 65 12.69 8.16 21.58
C GLY A 65 11.98 8.81 20.39
N VAL A 66 12.09 8.24 19.19
CA VAL A 66 11.32 8.71 18.03
C VAL A 66 9.88 8.23 18.19
N SER A 67 8.94 9.18 18.07
CA SER A 67 7.50 8.89 18.07
C SER A 67 6.83 9.50 16.85
N LYS A 68 5.92 8.74 16.24
CA LYS A 68 5.09 9.18 15.10
C LYS A 68 3.67 8.63 15.29
N SER A 69 2.67 9.38 14.83
CA SER A 69 1.28 8.96 14.94
C SER A 69 0.42 9.55 13.81
N LYS A 70 -0.73 8.92 13.56
CA LYS A 70 -1.74 9.35 12.60
C LYS A 70 -1.19 9.63 11.18
N ILE A 71 -0.26 8.80 10.71
CA ILE A 71 0.30 8.92 9.36
C ILE A 71 -0.53 8.06 8.41
N LYS A 72 -1.05 8.67 7.35
CA LYS A 72 -1.68 7.94 6.26
C LYS A 72 -0.62 7.23 5.41
N LEU A 73 -0.87 5.97 5.08
CA LEU A 73 0.08 5.09 4.41
C LEU A 73 -0.48 4.61 3.06
N ASN A 74 0.40 4.60 2.06
CA ASN A 74 0.19 3.94 0.79
C ASN A 74 0.83 2.55 0.81
N ILE A 75 0.21 1.62 0.11
CA ILE A 75 0.67 0.24 -0.03
C ILE A 75 1.09 0.00 -1.48
N ARG A 76 2.25 -0.60 -1.68
CA ARG A 76 2.76 -1.04 -2.97
C ARG A 76 3.23 -2.49 -2.86
N LYS A 77 2.71 -3.36 -3.73
CA LYS A 77 3.18 -4.75 -3.82
C LYS A 77 4.44 -4.82 -4.68
N ASP A 78 5.54 -5.24 -4.07
CA ASP A 78 6.83 -5.44 -4.74
C ASP A 78 7.17 -6.94 -4.70
N SER A 79 6.66 -7.69 -5.69
CA SER A 79 6.78 -9.16 -5.77
C SER A 79 6.14 -9.87 -4.56
N VAL A 80 6.94 -10.57 -3.76
CA VAL A 80 6.52 -11.29 -2.54
C VAL A 80 6.37 -10.38 -1.33
N MET A 81 6.87 -9.14 -1.41
CA MET A 81 6.85 -8.18 -0.31
C MET A 81 5.81 -7.10 -0.54
N THR A 82 5.35 -6.50 0.55
CA THR A 82 4.48 -5.33 0.53
C THR A 82 5.20 -4.15 1.13
N ARG A 83 5.51 -3.14 0.31
CA ARG A 83 6.09 -1.89 0.76
C ARG A 83 5.00 -0.95 1.25
N ILE A 84 5.23 -0.36 2.40
CA ILE A 84 4.32 0.57 3.08
C ILE A 84 5.07 1.89 3.22
N ILE A 85 4.53 2.97 2.70
CA ILE A 85 5.17 4.29 2.69
C ILE A 85 4.19 5.34 3.15
N ALA A 86 4.67 6.38 3.82
CA ALA A 86 3.84 7.55 4.10
C ALA A 86 3.28 8.13 2.79
N SER A 87 1.99 8.49 2.79
CA SER A 87 1.36 9.15 1.65
C SER A 87 1.83 10.59 1.49
N ASP A 88 2.19 11.25 2.60
CA ASP A 88 2.78 12.59 2.60
C ASP A 88 4.32 12.49 2.42
N PRO A 89 4.89 13.04 1.33
CA PRO A 89 6.32 12.94 1.05
C PRO A 89 7.21 13.70 2.05
N THR A 90 6.65 14.61 2.87
CA THR A 90 7.40 15.26 3.95
C THR A 90 7.67 14.31 5.12
N ASN A 91 6.98 13.17 5.17
CA ASN A 91 7.15 12.16 6.19
C ASN A 91 7.99 10.99 5.64
N ASN A 92 9.21 10.86 6.14
CA ASN A 92 10.15 9.82 5.74
C ASN A 92 9.90 8.44 6.39
N TRP A 93 8.68 8.15 6.84
CA TRP A 93 8.36 6.87 7.45
C TRP A 93 7.99 5.84 6.37
N SER A 94 8.64 4.68 6.41
CA SER A 94 8.33 3.54 5.56
C SER A 94 8.69 2.23 6.22
N ALA A 95 8.08 1.15 5.73
CA ALA A 95 8.33 -0.20 6.18
C ALA A 95 8.08 -1.22 5.05
N ILE A 96 8.56 -2.43 5.26
CA ILE A 96 8.28 -3.59 4.42
C ILE A 96 7.57 -4.64 5.27
N PHE A 97 6.48 -5.18 4.74
CA PHE A 97 5.85 -6.38 5.25
C PHE A 97 6.19 -7.59 4.37
N SER A 98 6.63 -8.67 5.00
CA SER A 98 6.94 -9.94 4.35
C SER A 98 6.76 -11.08 5.35
N GLU A 99 6.03 -12.12 4.98
CA GLU A 99 5.93 -13.39 5.73
C GLU A 99 5.62 -13.21 7.25
N GLY A 100 4.70 -12.32 7.60
CA GLY A 100 4.30 -12.11 9.00
C GLY A 100 5.28 -11.27 9.81
N LEU A 101 6.18 -10.53 9.17
CA LEU A 101 7.13 -9.61 9.80
C LEU A 101 7.02 -8.21 9.21
N ILE A 102 7.30 -7.20 10.04
CA ILE A 102 7.46 -5.81 9.58
C ILE A 102 8.88 -5.32 9.83
N MET A 103 9.55 -4.84 8.79
CA MET A 103 10.85 -4.18 8.88
C MET A 103 10.65 -2.68 8.64
N VAL A 104 10.96 -1.86 9.64
CA VAL A 104 10.86 -0.39 9.51
C VAL A 104 12.18 0.15 8.95
N ASP A 105 12.09 0.99 7.92
CA ASP A 105 13.25 1.55 7.23
C ASP A 105 13.99 2.60 8.09
N ASN A 106 15.06 3.19 7.52
CA ASN A 106 15.81 4.31 8.10
C ASN A 106 16.44 4.02 9.47
N ASN A 107 16.76 2.75 9.74
CA ASN A 107 17.32 2.30 11.02
C ASN A 107 16.47 2.69 12.23
N LEU A 108 15.15 2.89 12.03
CA LEU A 108 14.23 3.27 13.09
C LEU A 108 13.94 2.11 14.05
N CYS A 109 13.94 0.87 13.55
CA CYS A 109 13.97 -0.34 14.38
C CYS A 109 15.26 -1.12 14.09
N LYS A 110 15.81 -1.78 15.11
CA LYS A 110 17.01 -2.62 14.95
C LYS A 110 16.70 -4.04 14.48
N ARG A 111 15.45 -4.49 14.68
CA ARG A 111 14.99 -5.84 14.39
C ARG A 111 13.67 -5.79 13.64
N ALA A 112 13.31 -6.91 13.02
CA ALA A 112 11.98 -7.10 12.48
C ALA A 112 10.95 -7.16 13.62
N LEU A 113 9.83 -6.49 13.43
CA LEU A 113 8.69 -6.50 14.34
C LEU A 113 7.85 -7.73 14.08
N HIS A 114 7.40 -8.34 15.17
CA HIS A 114 6.47 -9.45 15.16
C HIS A 114 5.10 -8.98 15.60
N LYS A 115 4.06 -9.65 15.11
CA LYS A 115 2.70 -9.36 15.53
C LYS A 115 2.56 -9.61 17.02
N VAL A 116 1.94 -8.68 17.72
CA VAL A 116 1.55 -8.89 19.12
C VAL A 116 0.19 -9.56 19.10
N ASP A 117 0.15 -10.83 19.49
CA ASP A 117 -1.11 -11.54 19.63
C ASP A 117 -1.95 -10.86 20.72
N SER A 118 -3.17 -10.46 20.37
CA SER A 118 -4.17 -10.06 21.35
C SER A 118 -4.54 -11.30 22.16
N LYS A 119 -4.13 -11.34 23.43
CA LYS A 119 -4.60 -12.33 24.42
C LYS A 119 -6.11 -12.21 24.64
#